data_AF-A0A0A1U630-F1
#
_entry.id   AF-A0A0A1U630-F1
#
_cell.length_a   1.000
_cell.length_b   1.000
_cell.length_c   1.000
_cell.angle_alpha   90.00
_cell.angle_beta   90.00
_cell.angle_gamma   90.00
#
_symmetry.space_group_name_H-M   'P 1'
#
loop_
_entity.id
_entity.type
_entity.pdbx_description
1 polymer ?
#
loop_
_entity_poly.entity_id
_entity_poly.type
_entity_poly.pdbx_seq_one_letter_code
_entity_poly.pdbx_strand_id
1 'polypeptide(L)'
;MSSGNMTIVKYQCKVNKSVKLVCNFITKYINSTSHNNKPQMIMLYNTHKVGVDRYDQLIHYNDVSRRSNRFTLSCFYDIINCAVTNAYILFNNTHQHSTHKNFVESLSNQIVGSIPPGPNCLMLFVLSRWSNKEFFEGLL
;
A
#
# COMPACT_ATOMS: atom_id res chain seq x y z
N MET A 1 -31.93 -16.06 2.64
CA MET A 1 -31.92 -17.52 2.45
C MET A 1 -30.59 -18.03 2.98
N SER A 2 -30.61 -18.78 4.09
CA SER A 2 -29.42 -19.41 4.68
C SER A 2 -29.36 -20.85 4.16
N SER A 3 -28.29 -21.20 3.48
CA SER A 3 -28.05 -22.54 2.95
C SER A 3 -26.71 -23.00 3.52
N GLY A 4 -26.74 -23.70 4.66
CA GLY A 4 -25.61 -24.36 5.35
C GLY A 4 -24.46 -23.46 5.79
N ASN A 5 -24.26 -23.23 7.10
CA ASN A 5 -23.16 -22.46 7.74
C ASN A 5 -22.79 -21.07 7.16
N MET A 6 -23.41 -20.65 6.08
CA MET A 6 -23.08 -19.49 5.27
C MET A 6 -24.25 -18.53 5.28
N THR A 7 -23.95 -17.29 5.66
CA THR A 7 -24.91 -16.20 5.75
C THR A 7 -24.74 -15.28 4.55
N ILE A 8 -25.86 -14.96 3.89
CA ILE A 8 -25.91 -13.98 2.81
C ILE A 8 -26.76 -12.80 3.27
N VAL A 9 -26.19 -11.60 3.20
CA VAL A 9 -26.87 -10.34 3.53
C VAL A 9 -27.03 -9.50 2.26
N LYS A 10 -28.26 -9.06 2.01
CA LYS A 10 -28.58 -8.06 0.98
C LYS A 10 -28.95 -6.75 1.69
N TYR A 11 -28.23 -5.68 1.37
CA TYR A 11 -28.49 -4.34 1.89
C TYR A 11 -28.68 -3.36 0.74
N GLN A 12 -29.68 -2.49 0.86
CA GLN A 12 -29.95 -1.47 -0.13
C GLN A 12 -29.59 -0.10 0.44
N CYS A 13 -28.56 0.53 -0.13
CA CYS A 13 -28.10 1.85 0.31
C CYS A 13 -28.76 2.99 -0.49
N LYS A 14 -29.11 2.74 -1.76
CA LYS A 14 -29.78 3.69 -2.65
C LYS A 14 -30.87 2.99 -3.45
N VAL A 15 -31.82 3.76 -4.01
CA VAL A 15 -32.80 3.22 -4.97
C VAL A 15 -32.05 2.52 -6.10
N ASN A 16 -32.44 1.28 -6.41
CA ASN A 16 -31.83 0.41 -7.42
C ASN A 16 -30.35 0.04 -7.22
N LYS A 17 -29.74 0.30 -6.05
CA LYS A 17 -28.37 -0.13 -5.73
C LYS A 17 -28.35 -0.95 -4.45
N SER A 18 -28.11 -2.26 -4.60
CA SER A 18 -27.97 -3.19 -3.47
C SER A 18 -26.57 -3.77 -3.39
N VAL A 19 -26.04 -3.86 -2.18
CA VAL A 19 -24.82 -4.59 -1.84
C VAL A 19 -25.21 -5.98 -1.35
N LYS A 20 -24.54 -7.01 -1.86
CA LYS A 20 -24.67 -8.39 -1.40
C LYS A 20 -23.35 -8.82 -0.79
N LEU A 21 -23.37 -9.33 0.43
CA LEU A 21 -22.20 -9.88 1.09
C LEU A 21 -22.47 -11.33 1.49
N VAL A 22 -21.43 -12.14 1.47
CA VAL A 22 -21.45 -13.55 1.88
C VAL A 22 -20.39 -13.74 2.96
N CYS A 23 -20.72 -14.45 4.04
CA CYS A 23 -19.77 -14.81 5.07
C CYS A 23 -20.08 -16.20 5.63
N ASN A 24 -19.03 -16.89 6.05
CA ASN A 24 -19.13 -18.23 6.66
C ASN A 24 -19.02 -18.21 8.19
N PHE A 25 -18.68 -17.04 8.77
CA PHE A 25 -18.34 -16.91 10.20
C PHE A 25 -19.44 -16.22 11.03
N ILE A 26 -20.33 -15.45 10.40
CA ILE A 26 -21.27 -14.57 11.09
C ILE A 26 -22.68 -15.16 10.99
N THR A 27 -22.91 -16.23 11.74
CA THR A 27 -24.26 -16.81 11.90
C THR A 27 -25.04 -16.12 13.03
N LYS A 28 -24.35 -15.50 13.99
CA LYS A 28 -24.94 -14.94 15.23
C LYS A 28 -25.36 -13.46 15.18
N TYR A 29 -24.90 -12.70 14.18
CA TYR A 29 -24.92 -11.22 14.21
C TYR A 29 -25.70 -10.58 13.03
N ILE A 30 -26.70 -11.30 12.52
CA ILE A 30 -27.45 -10.90 11.30
C ILE A 30 -28.43 -9.76 11.60
N ASN A 31 -28.97 -9.70 12.82
CA ASN A 31 -30.12 -8.85 13.16
C ASN A 31 -29.76 -7.61 13.98
N SER A 32 -28.49 -7.44 14.37
CA SER A 32 -28.06 -6.28 15.15
C SER A 32 -27.79 -5.12 14.18
N THR A 33 -28.75 -4.22 14.05
CA THR A 33 -28.53 -2.95 13.37
C THR A 33 -27.61 -2.08 14.22
N SER A 34 -26.45 -1.73 13.66
CA SER A 34 -25.54 -0.75 14.28
C SER A 34 -25.98 0.69 13.94
N HIS A 35 -25.23 1.67 14.42
CA HIS A 35 -25.37 3.08 14.02
C HIS A 35 -25.55 3.21 12.50
N ASN A 36 -26.61 3.93 12.09
CA ASN A 36 -27.00 4.23 10.71
C ASN A 36 -27.75 3.14 9.93
N ASN A 37 -28.46 2.22 10.60
CA ASN A 37 -29.31 1.19 9.95
C ASN A 37 -28.53 0.29 8.95
N LYS A 38 -27.22 0.16 9.14
CA LYS A 38 -26.37 -0.75 8.36
C LYS A 38 -26.27 -2.09 9.09
N PRO A 39 -26.41 -3.23 8.39
CA PRO A 39 -26.15 -4.53 8.99
C PRO A 39 -24.69 -4.59 9.42
N GLN A 40 -24.41 -5.12 10.61
CA GLN A 40 -23.05 -5.21 11.14
C GLN A 40 -22.07 -5.94 10.23
N MET A 41 -22.54 -6.92 9.45
CA MET A 41 -21.74 -7.59 8.43
C MET A 41 -21.13 -6.60 7.41
N ILE A 42 -21.85 -5.55 7.03
CA ILE A 42 -21.33 -4.51 6.13
C ILE A 42 -20.30 -3.64 6.83
N MET A 43 -20.50 -3.34 8.11
CA MET A 43 -19.51 -2.58 8.88
C MET A 43 -18.21 -3.37 9.02
N LEU A 44 -18.29 -4.64 9.42
CA LEU A 44 -17.14 -5.52 9.54
C LEU A 44 -16.38 -5.65 8.22
N TYR A 45 -17.10 -5.83 7.11
CA TYR A 45 -16.49 -5.84 5.78
C TYR A 45 -15.77 -4.52 5.48
N ASN A 46 -16.43 -3.38 5.72
CA ASN A 46 -15.83 -2.06 5.46
C ASN A 46 -14.59 -1.78 6.32
N THR A 47 -14.52 -2.30 7.55
CA THR A 47 -13.35 -2.14 8.42
C THR A 47 -12.14 -2.91 7.89
N HIS A 48 -12.34 -4.12 7.36
CA HIS A 48 -11.23 -5.02 7.00
C HIS A 48 -10.86 -4.98 5.51
N LYS A 49 -11.74 -4.51 4.62
CA LYS A 49 -11.48 -4.49 3.17
C LYS A 49 -10.39 -3.48 2.75
N VAL A 50 -10.05 -2.53 3.61
CA VAL A 50 -9.22 -1.35 3.26
C VAL A 50 -7.72 -1.70 3.18
N GLY A 51 -7.30 -2.89 3.60
CA GLY A 51 -5.88 -3.24 3.71
C GLY A 51 -5.10 -3.07 2.40
N VAL A 52 -5.61 -3.66 1.31
CA VAL A 52 -4.98 -3.58 -0.02
C VAL A 52 -5.03 -2.15 -0.55
N ASP A 53 -6.19 -1.48 -0.47
CA ASP A 53 -6.34 -0.08 -0.91
C ASP A 53 -5.35 0.86 -0.20
N ARG A 54 -5.04 0.63 1.08
CA ARG A 54 -4.04 1.42 1.81
C ARG A 54 -2.62 1.16 1.33
N TYR A 55 -2.29 -0.08 1.04
CA TYR A 55 -0.99 -0.45 0.48
C TYR A 55 -0.80 0.20 -0.91
N ASP A 56 -1.80 0.12 -1.78
CA ASP A 56 -1.76 0.73 -3.11
C ASP A 56 -1.62 2.26 -3.02
N GLN A 57 -2.33 2.90 -2.08
CA GLN A 57 -2.16 4.33 -1.81
C GLN A 57 -0.75 4.67 -1.34
N LEU A 58 -0.16 3.89 -0.43
CA LEU A 58 1.19 4.12 0.09
C LEU A 58 2.25 4.05 -1.01
N ILE A 59 2.16 3.06 -1.88
CA ILE A 59 3.07 2.91 -3.02
C ILE A 59 2.87 4.06 -4.00
N HIS A 60 1.63 4.42 -4.34
CA HIS A 60 1.38 5.49 -5.30
C HIS A 60 2.08 6.81 -4.94
N TYR A 61 2.19 7.14 -3.65
CA TYR A 61 2.87 8.37 -3.20
C TYR A 61 4.40 8.27 -3.16
N ASN A 62 4.97 7.09 -2.93
CA ASN A 62 6.41 6.90 -2.70
C ASN A 62 7.01 5.79 -3.55
N ASP A 63 6.50 5.63 -4.78
CA ASP A 63 6.93 4.57 -5.69
C ASP A 63 8.39 4.76 -6.13
N VAL A 64 9.19 3.71 -5.97
CA VAL A 64 10.59 3.70 -6.43
C VAL A 64 10.74 3.18 -7.87
N SER A 65 9.64 2.76 -8.51
CA SER A 65 9.66 2.18 -9.85
C SER A 65 10.12 3.18 -10.92
N ARG A 66 10.63 2.63 -12.02
CA ARG A 66 11.02 3.37 -13.22
C ARG A 66 10.38 2.75 -14.43
N ARG A 67 10.01 3.61 -15.39
CA ARG A 67 9.53 3.15 -16.69
C ARG A 67 10.59 2.27 -17.34
N SER A 68 10.25 1.01 -17.54
CA SER A 68 11.14 0.04 -18.17
C SER A 68 10.34 -0.84 -19.12
N ASN A 69 10.96 -1.25 -20.23
CA ASN A 69 10.35 -2.19 -21.17
C ASN A 69 10.64 -3.66 -20.79
N ARG A 70 11.30 -3.89 -19.65
CA ARG A 70 11.69 -5.21 -19.17
C ARG A 70 10.78 -5.61 -18.03
N PHE A 71 9.86 -6.54 -18.29
CA PHE A 71 8.90 -7.03 -17.28
C PHE A 71 9.56 -7.48 -15.97
N THR A 72 10.68 -8.20 -16.05
CA THR A 72 11.44 -8.66 -14.88
C THR A 72 11.92 -7.52 -13.98
N LEU A 73 12.28 -6.37 -14.57
CA LEU A 73 12.69 -5.19 -13.83
C LEU A 73 11.50 -4.51 -13.16
N SER A 74 10.32 -4.51 -13.80
CA SER A 74 9.08 -4.05 -13.17
C SER A 74 8.75 -4.87 -11.92
N CYS A 75 8.76 -6.20 -12.03
CA CYS A 75 8.52 -7.09 -10.88
C CYS A 75 9.55 -6.88 -9.75
N PHE A 76 10.81 -6.60 -10.11
CA PHE A 76 11.84 -6.29 -9.13
C PHE A 76 11.53 -5.01 -8.35
N TYR A 77 11.05 -3.95 -9.02
CA TYR A 77 10.61 -2.73 -8.34
C TYR A 77 9.42 -2.99 -7.41
N ASP A 78 8.46 -3.82 -7.84
CA ASP A 78 7.31 -4.18 -7.00
C ASP A 78 7.74 -4.93 -5.73
N ILE A 79 8.71 -5.85 -5.84
CA ILE A 79 9.28 -6.56 -4.69
C ILE A 79 9.96 -5.58 -3.73
N ILE A 80 10.73 -4.62 -4.24
CA ILE A 80 11.38 -3.58 -3.41
C ILE A 80 10.32 -2.73 -2.70
N ASN A 81 9.32 -2.23 -3.42
CA ASN A 81 8.23 -1.45 -2.84
C ASN A 81 7.56 -2.21 -1.70
N CYS A 82 7.25 -3.50 -1.92
CA CYS A 82 6.64 -4.36 -0.91
C CYS A 82 7.54 -4.56 0.31
N ALA A 83 8.84 -4.79 0.11
CA ALA A 83 9.81 -4.97 1.18
C ALA A 83 9.99 -3.70 2.03
N VAL A 84 10.09 -2.54 1.38
CA VAL A 84 10.25 -1.23 2.03
C VAL A 84 9.00 -0.89 2.85
N THR A 85 7.80 -1.10 2.31
CA THR A 85 6.55 -0.86 3.06
C THR A 85 6.42 -1.80 4.26
N ASN A 86 6.79 -3.07 4.13
CA ASN A 86 6.79 -4.00 5.25
C ASN A 86 7.80 -3.62 6.34
N ALA A 87 9.00 -3.18 5.94
CA ALA A 87 10.01 -2.67 6.86
C ALA A 87 9.54 -1.40 7.58
N TYR A 88 8.84 -0.50 6.87
CA TYR A 88 8.23 0.69 7.45
C TYR A 88 7.18 0.34 8.51
N ILE A 89 6.29 -0.63 8.24
CA ILE A 89 5.28 -1.09 9.21
C ILE A 89 5.96 -1.61 10.48
N LEU A 90 7.01 -2.43 10.34
CA LEU A 90 7.76 -2.95 11.48
C LEU A 90 8.48 -1.83 12.25
N PHE A 91 9.08 -0.88 11.54
CA PHE A 91 9.76 0.27 12.14
C PHE A 91 8.79 1.14 12.94
N ASN A 92 7.63 1.47 12.37
CA ASN A 92 6.59 2.24 13.05
C ASN A 92 5.95 1.51 14.25
N ASN A 93 5.97 0.18 14.27
CA ASN A 93 5.48 -0.61 15.40
C ASN A 93 6.49 -0.66 16.57
N THR A 94 7.77 -0.42 16.29
CA THR A 94 8.87 -0.57 17.28
C THR A 94 9.47 0.76 17.73
N HIS A 95 9.42 1.78 16.88
CA HIS A 95 10.02 3.11 17.10
C HIS A 95 8.96 4.22 17.03
N GLN A 96 9.39 5.48 17.12
CA GLN A 96 8.49 6.63 16.94
C GLN A 96 7.90 6.67 15.53
N HIS A 97 6.64 7.11 15.45
CA HIS A 97 5.94 7.31 14.19
C HIS A 97 6.69 8.29 13.30
N SER A 98 7.15 7.80 12.15
CA SER A 98 7.74 8.60 11.09
C SER A 98 6.84 8.56 9.86
N THR A 99 6.93 9.58 9.00
CA THR A 99 6.27 9.53 7.69
C THR A 99 6.99 8.52 6.81
N HIS A 100 6.24 7.80 5.95
CA HIS A 100 6.81 6.81 5.04
C HIS A 100 7.96 7.40 4.20
N LYS A 101 7.81 8.64 3.73
CA LYS A 101 8.85 9.36 2.99
C LYS A 101 10.16 9.51 3.77
N ASN A 102 10.08 10.00 5.01
CA ASN A 102 11.28 10.22 5.84
C ASN A 102 11.97 8.89 6.18
N PHE A 103 11.18 7.83 6.37
CA PHE A 103 11.72 6.48 6.56
C PHE A 103 12.50 6.00 5.33
N VAL A 104 11.93 6.13 4.13
CA VAL A 104 12.60 5.76 2.88
C VAL A 104 13.88 6.57 2.66
N GLU A 105 13.86 7.88 2.96
CA GLU A 105 15.03 8.74 2.86
C GLU A 105 16.14 8.30 3.83
N SER A 106 15.82 8.04 5.09
CA SER A 106 16.78 7.51 6.07
C SER A 106 17.36 6.16 5.64
N LEU A 107 16.51 5.26 5.14
CA LEU A 107 16.92 3.94 4.64
C LEU A 107 17.85 4.08 3.43
N SER A 108 17.54 4.98 2.50
CA SER A 108 18.40 5.24 1.33
C SER A 108 19.77 5.78 1.74
N ASN A 109 19.83 6.69 2.73
CA ASN A 109 21.08 7.24 3.24
C ASN A 109 21.93 6.17 3.95
N GLN A 110 21.31 5.22 4.67
CA GLN A 110 22.01 4.10 5.29
C GLN A 110 22.60 3.14 4.26
N ILE A 111 21.84 2.82 3.21
CA ILE A 111 22.31 1.95 2.12
C ILE A 111 23.48 2.61 1.38
N VAL A 112 23.35 3.89 1.02
CA VAL A 112 24.40 4.61 0.30
C VAL A 112 25.63 4.85 1.19
N GLY A 113 25.42 5.22 2.46
CA GLY A 113 26.51 5.46 3.42
C GLY A 113 27.32 4.22 3.78
N SER A 114 26.77 3.01 3.57
CA SER A 114 27.48 1.75 3.77
C SER A 114 28.45 1.38 2.62
N ILE A 115 28.43 2.12 1.51
CA ILE A 115 29.30 1.89 0.35
C ILE A 115 30.54 2.78 0.50
N PRO A 116 31.76 2.23 0.67
CA PRO A 116 32.96 3.05 0.76
C PRO A 116 33.17 3.82 -0.55
N PRO A 117 33.60 5.10 -0.51
CA PRO A 117 33.88 5.89 -1.70
C PRO A 117 35.07 5.29 -2.45
N GLY A 118 34.80 4.36 -3.36
CA GLY A 118 35.79 3.76 -4.24
C GLY A 118 36.00 4.59 -5.51
N PRO A 119 37.22 4.61 -6.08
CA PRO A 119 37.58 5.45 -7.23
C PRO A 119 36.80 5.16 -8.53
N ASN A 120 36.02 4.07 -8.59
CA ASN A 120 35.26 3.66 -9.78
C ASN A 120 33.75 4.01 -9.73
N CYS A 121 33.33 4.90 -8.82
CA CYS A 121 31.93 5.26 -8.62
C CYS A 121 31.40 6.35 -9.59
N LEU A 122 31.70 6.27 -10.90
CA LEU A 122 31.06 7.13 -11.90
C LEU A 122 29.54 6.90 -12.00
N MET A 123 29.01 5.78 -11.50
CA MET A 123 27.57 5.55 -11.33
C MET A 123 26.93 6.38 -10.20
N LEU A 124 27.70 6.86 -9.22
CA LEU A 124 27.17 7.66 -8.10
C LEU A 124 26.97 9.14 -8.45
N PHE A 125 27.58 9.64 -9.52
CA PHE A 125 27.27 10.98 -10.05
C PHE A 125 25.86 11.07 -10.67
N VAL A 126 25.24 9.92 -11.00
CA VAL A 126 23.87 9.88 -11.53
C VAL A 126 22.84 9.95 -10.41
N LEU A 127 23.15 9.40 -9.22
CA LEU A 127 22.23 9.42 -8.07
C LEU A 127 22.33 10.70 -7.24
N SER A 128 23.49 11.35 -7.13
CA SER A 128 23.59 12.68 -6.49
C SER A 128 22.89 13.78 -7.30
N ARG A 129 22.70 13.57 -8.61
CA ARG A 129 21.88 14.42 -9.49
C ARG A 129 20.37 14.22 -9.31
N TRP A 130 19.93 13.20 -8.59
CA TRP A 130 18.52 12.87 -8.38
C TRP A 130 17.78 13.83 -7.43
N SER A 131 18.50 14.74 -6.75
CA SER A 131 17.92 15.78 -5.89
C SER A 131 17.60 17.10 -6.61
N ASN A 132 18.07 17.34 -7.84
CA ASN A 132 17.84 18.59 -8.59
C ASN A 132 16.98 18.31 -9.83
N LYS A 133 15.72 18.75 -9.80
CA LYS A 133 14.71 18.56 -10.85
C LYS A 133 14.89 19.42 -12.13
N GLU A 134 16.09 19.91 -12.46
CA GLU A 134 16.25 20.92 -13.53
C GLU A 134 17.31 20.58 -14.60
N PHE A 135 17.23 19.44 -15.30
CA PHE A 135 18.17 19.19 -16.40
C PHE A 135 17.62 18.45 -17.64
N PHE A 136 16.31 18.22 -17.75
CA PHE A 136 15.74 17.51 -18.92
C PHE A 136 14.75 18.34 -19.76
N GLU A 137 14.98 19.65 -19.84
CA GLU A 137 14.32 20.54 -20.83
C GLU A 137 15.26 20.90 -22.01
N GLY A 138 16.46 20.31 -22.09
CA GLY A 138 17.49 20.69 -23.07
C GLY A 138 17.75 19.69 -24.20
N LEU A 139 16.87 18.71 -24.44
CA LEU A 139 17.08 17.70 -25.50
C LEU A 139 15.77 17.19 -26.11
N LEU A 140 14.90 18.14 -26.46
CA LEU A 140 13.95 18.04 -27.56
C LEU A 140 14.15 19.24 -28.49
#